data_AF-A0A4Z2DBF5-F1
#
_entry.id   AF-A0A4Z2DBF5-F1
#
_cell.length_a   1.000
_cell.length_b   1.000
_cell.length_c   1.000
_cell.angle_alpha   90.00
_cell.angle_beta   90.00
_cell.angle_gamma   90.00
#
_symmetry.space_group_name_H-M   'P 1'
#
loop_
_entity.id
_entity.type
_entity.pdbx_description
1 polymer ?
#
loop_
_entity_poly.entity_id
_entity_poly.type
_entity_poly.pdbx_seq_one_letter_code
_entity_poly.pdbx_strand_id
1 'polypeptide(L)'
;MGEYIRSPLIRLMYEKLEHQNKHLNSNHDNWYDCRSEYVDFEFRDIFIQSYQDEETCKFLNNCYMKSDWLFTHFYHAIVKAALTWFMTSTSINGLVGRGSMFVFSSAQFLHLLNVNENFKSDCLLDLGAGDGNVTLKMSPYFKRVYVTEISPVMRWRLSKHGFSILDVDSWELISKQLDSPEVPSHFDVISCLNLLDRCAAPITLLKRISQALKPVTGILILGIVLPLKQYVEISCYLFTI
;
A
#
# COMPACT_ATOMS: atom_id res chain seq x y z
N MET A 1 3.15 -13.12 32.04
CA MET A 1 2.13 -14.20 32.14
C MET A 1 2.10 -15.10 30.89
N GLY A 2 2.27 -14.56 29.67
CA GLY A 2 2.20 -15.33 28.41
C GLY A 2 3.27 -16.41 28.22
N GLU A 3 4.48 -16.26 28.80
CA GLU A 3 5.57 -17.25 28.69
C GLU A 3 5.25 -18.61 29.33
N TYR A 4 4.27 -18.67 30.23
CA TYR A 4 3.87 -19.90 30.92
C TYR A 4 2.72 -20.65 30.20
N ILE A 5 2.17 -20.09 29.11
CA ILE A 5 1.08 -20.72 28.35
C ILE A 5 1.69 -21.75 27.39
N ARG A 6 1.55 -23.04 27.73
CA ARG A 6 2.11 -24.14 26.93
C ARG A 6 1.37 -24.41 25.63
N SER A 7 0.12 -23.95 25.49
CA SER A 7 -0.66 -24.10 24.25
C SER A 7 -0.37 -22.94 23.29
N PRO A 8 0.22 -23.19 22.10
CA PRO A 8 0.53 -22.14 21.14
C PRO A 8 -0.68 -21.30 20.72
N LEU A 9 -1.87 -21.92 20.63
CA LEU A 9 -3.10 -21.24 20.27
C LEU A 9 -3.57 -20.28 21.36
N ILE A 10 -3.56 -20.73 22.62
CA ILE A 10 -3.96 -19.89 23.76
C ILE A 10 -2.95 -18.75 23.94
N ARG A 11 -1.65 -19.02 23.70
CA ARG A 11 -0.61 -18.00 23.71
C ARG A 11 -0.86 -16.93 22.64
N LEU A 12 -1.16 -17.35 21.42
CA LEU A 12 -1.49 -16.43 20.32
C LEU A 12 -2.76 -15.61 20.61
N MET A 13 -3.79 -16.23 21.21
CA MET A 13 -4.99 -15.51 21.67
C MET A 13 -4.66 -14.47 22.73
N TYR A 14 -3.84 -14.85 23.71
CA TYR A 14 -3.45 -13.97 24.81
C TYR A 14 -2.61 -12.80 24.28
N GLU A 15 -1.59 -13.07 23.46
CA GLU A 15 -0.75 -12.03 22.81
C GLU A 15 -1.61 -11.09 21.95
N LYS A 16 -2.59 -11.62 21.21
CA LYS A 16 -3.54 -10.81 20.45
C LYS A 16 -4.40 -9.92 21.36
N LEU A 17 -4.97 -10.46 22.43
CA LEU A 17 -5.81 -9.70 23.37
C LEU A 17 -5.01 -8.61 24.07
N GLU A 18 -3.78 -8.92 24.49
CA GLU A 18 -2.87 -7.94 25.09
C GLU A 18 -2.51 -6.83 24.10
N HIS A 19 -2.21 -7.18 22.85
CA HIS A 19 -2.00 -6.22 21.77
C HIS A 19 -3.25 -5.35 21.53
N GLN A 20 -4.43 -5.95 21.38
CA GLN A 20 -5.68 -5.20 21.21
C GLN A 20 -5.93 -4.25 22.39
N ASN A 21 -5.82 -4.73 23.63
CA ASN A 21 -6.02 -3.89 24.82
C ASN A 21 -5.05 -2.72 24.90
N LYS A 22 -3.79 -2.93 24.51
CA LYS A 22 -2.76 -1.87 24.47
C LYS A 22 -3.07 -0.79 23.42
N HIS A 23 -3.65 -1.19 22.30
CA HIS A 23 -3.83 -0.33 21.13
C HIS A 23 -5.25 0.27 21.01
N LEU A 24 -6.27 -0.34 21.63
CA LEU A 24 -7.67 0.12 21.58
C LEU A 24 -7.88 1.51 22.19
N ASN A 25 -7.11 1.88 23.20
CA ASN A 25 -7.22 3.17 23.90
C ASN A 25 -6.04 4.10 23.63
N SER A 26 -5.23 3.82 22.60
CA SER A 26 -4.06 4.62 22.24
C SER A 26 -4.34 5.48 21.00
N ASN A 27 -3.81 6.70 21.00
CA ASN A 27 -3.78 7.57 19.82
C ASN A 27 -2.57 7.28 18.91
N HIS A 28 -1.71 6.34 19.30
CA HIS A 28 -0.54 5.91 18.54
C HIS A 28 0.39 7.06 18.12
N ASP A 29 0.48 8.11 18.94
CA ASP A 29 1.31 9.29 18.65
C ASP A 29 2.76 8.89 18.31
N ASN A 30 3.27 7.90 19.06
CA ASN A 30 4.61 7.36 18.87
C ASN A 30 4.85 6.63 17.53
N TRP A 31 3.81 6.29 16.77
CA TRP A 31 3.96 5.74 15.42
C TRP A 31 4.35 6.79 14.40
N TYR A 32 4.05 8.05 14.69
CA TYR A 32 4.33 9.17 13.79
C TYR A 32 5.58 9.94 14.20
N ASP A 33 6.23 9.59 15.31
CA ASP A 33 7.47 10.22 15.76
C ASP A 33 8.57 10.08 14.71
N CYS A 34 9.16 11.21 14.30
CA CYS A 34 10.30 11.22 13.40
C CYS A 34 11.55 10.68 14.13
N ARG A 35 12.02 9.51 13.67
CA ARG A 35 13.24 8.88 14.17
C ARG A 35 14.48 9.55 13.58
N SER A 36 14.98 10.54 14.31
CA SER A 36 16.12 11.37 13.95
C SER A 36 17.36 10.58 13.50
N GLU A 37 17.55 9.36 13.99
CA GLU A 37 18.66 8.48 13.63
C GLU A 37 18.63 7.97 12.18
N TYR A 38 17.48 8.04 11.49
CA TYR A 38 17.33 7.57 10.11
C TYR A 38 17.21 8.70 9.10
N VAL A 39 17.23 9.95 9.55
CA VAL A 39 16.94 11.10 8.69
C VAL A 39 17.89 12.26 8.98
N ASP A 40 18.55 12.73 7.93
CA ASP A 40 19.45 13.89 7.98
C ASP A 40 18.71 15.17 8.38
N PHE A 41 19.46 16.16 8.87
CA PHE A 41 18.91 17.41 9.40
C PHE A 41 18.00 18.14 8.40
N GLU A 42 18.37 18.16 7.12
CA GLU A 42 17.63 18.86 6.05
C GLU A 42 16.19 18.34 5.90
N PHE A 43 15.97 17.05 6.09
CA PHE A 43 14.63 16.46 6.01
C PHE A 43 13.79 16.72 7.27
N ARG A 44 14.43 17.00 8.41
CA ARG A 44 13.71 17.32 9.65
C ARG A 44 13.04 18.68 9.57
N ASP A 45 13.68 19.64 8.91
CA ASP A 45 13.14 21.00 8.75
C ASP A 45 11.91 21.05 7.84
N ILE A 46 11.78 20.09 6.91
CA ILE A 46 10.63 19.96 6.00
C ILE A 46 9.66 18.85 6.43
N PHE A 47 9.87 18.25 7.61
CA PHE A 47 9.05 17.14 8.09
C PHE A 47 7.65 17.63 8.45
N ILE A 48 6.64 16.93 7.90
CA ILE A 48 5.23 17.21 8.16
C ILE A 48 4.69 16.11 9.07
N GLN A 49 4.44 16.46 10.32
CA GLN A 49 3.92 15.55 11.34
C GLN A 49 2.47 15.16 11.04
N SER A 50 2.23 13.86 10.86
CA SER A 50 0.89 13.27 10.80
C SER A 50 0.48 12.70 12.15
N TYR A 51 -0.80 12.35 12.29
CA TYR A 51 -1.40 11.78 13.50
C TYR A 51 -2.49 10.78 13.14
N GLN A 52 -2.92 9.97 14.10
CA GLN A 52 -4.06 9.09 13.93
C GLN A 52 -5.35 9.93 13.82
N ASP A 53 -5.81 10.11 12.59
CA ASP A 53 -7.05 10.82 12.29
C ASP A 53 -8.27 9.88 12.23
N GLU A 54 -9.43 10.44 11.92
CA GLU A 54 -10.70 9.70 11.90
C GLU A 54 -10.69 8.52 10.92
N GLU A 55 -10.12 8.68 9.71
CA GLU A 55 -10.02 7.58 8.75
C GLU A 55 -9.04 6.51 9.20
N THR A 56 -7.92 6.90 9.82
CA THR A 56 -6.97 5.97 10.44
C THR A 56 -7.65 5.17 11.56
N CYS A 57 -8.40 5.83 12.45
CA CYS A 57 -9.22 5.19 13.48
C CYS A 57 -10.20 4.17 12.88
N LYS A 58 -10.93 4.55 11.83
CA LYS A 58 -11.88 3.67 11.13
C LYS A 58 -11.16 2.45 10.54
N PHE A 59 -10.00 2.66 9.93
CA PHE A 59 -9.18 1.56 9.39
C PHE A 59 -8.73 0.60 10.49
N LEU A 60 -8.19 1.11 11.60
CA LEU A 60 -7.75 0.30 12.74
C LEU A 60 -8.90 -0.50 13.35
N ASN A 61 -10.06 0.13 13.57
CA ASN A 61 -11.26 -0.53 14.08
C ASN A 61 -11.73 -1.65 13.15
N ASN A 62 -11.72 -1.42 11.83
CA ASN A 62 -12.04 -2.44 10.84
C ASN A 62 -11.02 -3.60 10.87
N CYS A 63 -9.74 -3.31 11.07
CA CYS A 63 -8.71 -4.33 11.24
C CYS A 63 -8.95 -5.18 12.50
N TYR A 64 -9.33 -4.58 13.63
CA TYR A 64 -9.68 -5.31 14.85
C TYR A 64 -10.92 -6.19 14.63
N MET A 65 -12.00 -5.63 14.08
CA MET A 65 -13.23 -6.37 13.79
C MET A 65 -13.00 -7.53 12.83
N LYS A 66 -12.27 -7.31 11.72
CA LYS A 66 -11.90 -8.38 10.79
C LYS A 66 -11.04 -9.44 11.46
N SER A 67 -10.08 -9.04 12.29
CA SER A 67 -9.22 -9.97 13.01
C SER A 67 -10.02 -10.82 14.01
N ASP A 68 -11.02 -10.26 14.69
CA ASP A 68 -11.88 -10.98 15.63
C ASP A 68 -12.83 -11.95 14.93
N TRP A 69 -13.49 -11.50 13.87
CA TRP A 69 -14.32 -12.34 13.00
C TRP A 69 -13.51 -13.49 12.39
N LEU A 70 -12.31 -13.19 11.89
CA LEU A 70 -11.45 -14.22 11.33
C LEU A 70 -10.90 -15.16 12.39
N PHE A 71 -10.50 -14.68 13.56
CA PHE A 71 -9.99 -15.56 14.60
C PHE A 71 -11.07 -16.52 15.10
N THR A 72 -12.30 -16.02 15.30
CA THR A 72 -13.46 -16.87 15.62
C THR A 72 -13.73 -17.88 14.50
N HIS A 73 -13.68 -17.47 13.23
CA HIS A 73 -13.85 -18.39 12.11
C HIS A 73 -12.67 -19.36 11.89
N PHE A 74 -11.42 -18.93 12.11
CA PHE A 74 -10.22 -19.77 12.01
C PHE A 74 -10.13 -20.76 13.15
N TYR A 75 -10.55 -20.41 14.36
CA TYR A 75 -10.73 -21.39 15.45
C TYR A 75 -11.66 -22.54 15.01
N HIS A 76 -12.77 -22.21 14.33
CA HIS A 76 -13.68 -23.21 13.77
C HIS A 76 -13.19 -23.85 12.45
N ALA A 77 -12.34 -23.17 11.68
CA ALA A 77 -11.85 -23.60 10.36
C ALA A 77 -10.51 -24.33 10.40
N ILE A 78 -9.66 -24.17 11.43
CA ILE A 78 -8.43 -24.96 11.64
C ILE A 78 -8.78 -26.45 11.82
N VAL A 79 -9.95 -26.75 12.39
CA VAL A 79 -10.53 -28.11 12.45
C VAL A 79 -10.89 -28.66 11.05
N LYS A 80 -11.13 -27.79 10.05
CA LYS A 80 -11.45 -28.18 8.66
C LYS A 80 -10.30 -27.95 7.66
N ALA A 81 -9.27 -27.17 8.01
CA ALA A 81 -8.19 -26.73 7.12
C ALA A 81 -6.87 -27.50 7.32
N ALA A 82 -6.89 -28.65 8.01
CA ALA A 82 -5.90 -29.70 7.79
C ALA A 82 -5.99 -30.30 6.36
N LEU A 83 -6.95 -29.85 5.54
CA LEU A 83 -7.31 -30.39 4.23
C LEU A 83 -6.97 -29.49 3.01
N THR A 84 -6.23 -28.39 3.14
CA THR A 84 -5.96 -27.48 2.00
C THR A 84 -4.47 -27.40 1.65
N TRP A 85 -3.94 -28.48 1.06
CA TRP A 85 -2.53 -28.67 0.71
C TRP A 85 -2.05 -27.88 -0.53
N PHE A 86 -2.91 -27.22 -1.31
CA PHE A 86 -2.46 -26.50 -2.51
C PHE A 86 -3.14 -25.14 -2.64
N MET A 87 -2.45 -24.05 -2.25
CA MET A 87 -2.55 -22.70 -2.85
C MET A 87 -1.62 -21.72 -2.11
N THR A 88 -0.86 -20.91 -2.85
CA THR A 88 0.06 -19.92 -2.27
C THR A 88 -0.69 -18.78 -1.57
N SER A 89 -0.17 -18.37 -0.40
CA SER A 89 -0.80 -17.46 0.57
C SER A 89 -1.27 -16.09 0.01
N THR A 90 -0.75 -15.67 -1.14
CA THR A 90 -1.03 -14.35 -1.76
C THR A 90 -2.40 -14.29 -2.45
N SER A 91 -2.85 -15.38 -3.10
CA SER A 91 -4.12 -15.41 -3.84
C SER A 91 -5.34 -15.47 -2.91
N ILE A 92 -5.23 -16.16 -1.78
CA ILE A 92 -6.31 -16.24 -0.78
C ILE A 92 -6.46 -14.90 -0.04
N ASN A 93 -5.35 -14.23 0.30
CA ASN A 93 -5.42 -12.93 0.97
C ASN A 93 -6.00 -11.84 0.07
N GLY A 94 -5.66 -11.84 -1.23
CA GLY A 94 -6.26 -10.93 -2.21
C GLY A 94 -7.76 -11.15 -2.44
N LEU A 95 -8.22 -12.41 -2.39
CA LEU A 95 -9.62 -12.79 -2.60
C LEU A 95 -10.50 -12.61 -1.35
N VAL A 96 -9.92 -12.71 -0.16
CA VAL A 96 -10.62 -12.53 1.14
C VAL A 96 -10.54 -11.06 1.64
N GLY A 97 -9.88 -10.16 0.90
CA GLY A 97 -9.74 -8.76 1.30
C GLY A 97 -8.88 -8.57 2.56
N ARG A 98 -7.82 -9.38 2.68
CA ARG A 98 -6.82 -9.34 3.75
C ARG A 98 -5.56 -8.61 3.29
N GLY A 99 -4.88 -7.95 4.23
CA GLY A 99 -3.63 -7.24 3.94
C GLY A 99 -3.84 -5.91 3.21
N SER A 100 -5.05 -5.32 3.27
CA SER A 100 -5.30 -3.99 2.73
C SER A 100 -4.33 -3.00 3.36
N MET A 101 -3.59 -2.31 2.51
CA MET A 101 -2.60 -1.34 2.94
C MET A 101 -3.30 -0.03 3.32
N PHE A 102 -2.85 0.58 4.41
CA PHE A 102 -3.16 1.96 4.75
C PHE A 102 -1.82 2.69 4.84
N VAL A 103 -1.66 3.73 4.04
CA VAL A 103 -0.45 4.57 4.05
C VAL A 103 -0.80 5.94 4.62
N PHE A 104 -1.88 6.53 4.12
CA PHE A 104 -2.43 7.77 4.63
C PHE A 104 -3.95 7.81 4.42
N SER A 105 -4.63 8.66 5.18
CA SER A 105 -6.00 9.07 4.92
C SER A 105 -6.09 10.11 3.79
N SER A 106 -7.32 10.43 3.38
CA SER A 106 -7.58 11.54 2.46
C SER A 106 -7.09 12.89 3.02
N ALA A 107 -7.24 13.12 4.33
CA ALA A 107 -6.81 14.36 4.98
C ALA A 107 -5.28 14.47 5.06
N GLN A 108 -4.61 13.37 5.43
CA GLN A 108 -3.14 13.29 5.46
C GLN A 108 -2.54 13.44 4.06
N PHE A 109 -3.18 12.88 3.02
CA PHE A 109 -2.78 13.07 1.62
C PHE A 109 -2.78 14.56 1.23
N LEU A 110 -3.88 15.26 1.49
CA LEU A 110 -4.00 16.69 1.19
C LEU A 110 -2.98 17.52 1.98
N HIS A 111 -2.80 17.20 3.27
CA HIS A 111 -1.83 17.86 4.12
C HIS A 111 -0.39 17.67 3.63
N LEU A 112 -0.02 16.45 3.22
CA LEU A 112 1.29 16.14 2.67
C LEU A 112 1.59 16.93 1.39
N LEU A 113 0.58 17.11 0.53
CA LEU A 113 0.70 17.92 -0.67
C LEU A 113 0.56 19.44 -0.42
N ASN A 114 0.28 19.84 0.81
CA ASN A 114 -0.02 21.22 1.19
C ASN A 114 -1.14 21.84 0.33
N VAL A 115 -2.21 21.07 0.10
CA VAL A 115 -3.40 21.48 -0.66
C VAL A 115 -4.67 21.27 0.16
N ASN A 116 -5.79 21.84 -0.30
CA ASN A 116 -7.10 21.69 0.36
C ASN A 116 -8.02 20.72 -0.42
N GLU A 117 -9.21 20.46 0.12
CA GLU A 117 -10.21 19.54 -0.43
C GLU A 117 -10.71 19.90 -1.85
N ASN A 118 -10.56 21.17 -2.26
CA ASN A 118 -10.90 21.62 -3.61
C ASN A 118 -9.78 21.34 -4.63
N PHE A 119 -8.66 20.76 -4.20
CA PHE A 119 -7.60 20.34 -5.08
C PHE A 119 -8.16 19.41 -6.18
N LYS A 120 -7.82 19.75 -7.43
CA LYS A 120 -8.09 18.93 -8.60
C LYS A 120 -6.89 18.98 -9.52
N SER A 121 -6.52 17.82 -10.02
CA SER A 121 -5.47 17.65 -11.01
C SER A 121 -5.95 16.73 -12.13
N ASP A 122 -5.18 16.59 -13.20
CA ASP A 122 -5.60 15.82 -14.37
C ASP A 122 -5.31 14.33 -14.17
N CYS A 123 -4.03 13.95 -14.07
CA CYS A 123 -3.64 12.53 -14.13
C CYS A 123 -2.79 12.08 -12.93
N LEU A 124 -3.25 11.03 -12.26
CA LEU A 124 -2.50 10.26 -11.25
C LEU A 124 -2.03 8.93 -11.85
N LEU A 125 -0.79 8.54 -11.58
CA LEU A 125 -0.31 7.17 -11.75
C LEU A 125 0.10 6.58 -10.40
N ASP A 126 -0.55 5.49 -9.99
CA ASP A 126 -0.20 4.76 -8.77
C ASP A 126 0.52 3.44 -9.10
N LEU A 127 1.80 3.38 -8.75
CA LEU A 127 2.67 2.26 -9.06
C LEU A 127 2.59 1.18 -7.97
N GLY A 128 2.25 -0.05 -8.36
CA GLY A 128 2.08 -1.15 -7.42
C GLY A 128 0.87 -0.92 -6.51
N ALA A 129 -0.27 -0.56 -7.10
CA ALA A 129 -1.47 -0.12 -6.39
C ALA A 129 -2.09 -1.21 -5.50
N GLY A 130 -1.67 -2.47 -5.64
CA GLY A 130 -2.19 -3.58 -4.87
C GLY A 130 -3.70 -3.70 -5.04
N ASP A 131 -4.43 -3.65 -3.93
CA ASP A 131 -5.87 -3.79 -3.94
C ASP A 131 -6.66 -2.49 -4.18
N GLY A 132 -5.97 -1.37 -4.37
CA GLY A 132 -6.55 -0.08 -4.74
C GLY A 132 -7.07 0.78 -3.58
N ASN A 133 -7.01 0.30 -2.32
CA ASN A 133 -7.58 1.04 -1.19
C ASN A 133 -6.89 2.38 -0.94
N VAL A 134 -5.56 2.46 -1.12
CA VAL A 134 -4.82 3.72 -1.00
C VAL A 134 -5.08 4.60 -2.20
N THR A 135 -5.14 4.01 -3.41
CA THR A 135 -5.51 4.72 -4.64
C THR A 135 -6.87 5.40 -4.53
N LEU A 136 -7.85 4.77 -3.87
CA LEU A 136 -9.19 5.35 -3.62
C LEU A 136 -9.15 6.60 -2.72
N LYS A 137 -8.11 6.79 -1.90
CA LYS A 137 -7.92 8.02 -1.10
C LYS A 137 -7.47 9.19 -1.98
N MET A 138 -6.70 8.89 -3.02
CA MET A 138 -6.17 9.89 -3.94
C MET A 138 -7.13 10.18 -5.11
N SER A 139 -7.84 9.16 -5.61
CA SER A 139 -8.63 9.23 -6.83
C SER A 139 -9.65 10.38 -6.92
N PRO A 140 -10.32 10.84 -5.84
CA PRO A 140 -11.30 11.92 -5.94
C PRO A 140 -10.70 13.26 -6.40
N TYR A 141 -9.38 13.41 -6.32
CA TYR A 141 -8.67 14.64 -6.68
C TYR A 141 -8.13 14.65 -8.12
N PHE A 142 -8.35 13.57 -8.90
CA PHE A 142 -7.84 13.45 -10.27
C PHE A 142 -8.95 13.14 -11.26
N LYS A 143 -8.84 13.67 -12.47
CA LYS A 143 -9.77 13.36 -13.56
C LYS A 143 -9.57 11.94 -14.08
N ARG A 144 -8.31 11.51 -14.17
CA ARG A 144 -7.89 10.22 -14.70
C ARG A 144 -6.92 9.56 -13.75
N VAL A 145 -7.19 8.29 -13.44
CA VAL A 145 -6.40 7.50 -12.49
C VAL A 145 -5.89 6.26 -13.19
N TYR A 146 -4.58 6.17 -13.27
CA TYR A 146 -3.85 5.05 -13.83
C TYR A 146 -3.18 4.27 -12.71
N VAL A 147 -3.12 2.95 -12.85
CA VAL A 147 -2.54 2.06 -11.84
C VAL A 147 -1.69 0.99 -12.49
N THR A 148 -0.62 0.56 -11.83
CA THR A 148 0.11 -0.66 -12.21
C THR A 148 0.04 -1.69 -11.09
N GLU A 149 -0.04 -2.96 -11.46
CA GLU A 149 -0.01 -4.09 -10.52
C GLU A 149 0.35 -5.37 -11.29
N ILE A 150 1.17 -6.23 -10.68
CA ILE A 150 1.65 -7.50 -11.26
C ILE A 150 0.60 -8.60 -11.06
N SER A 151 -0.07 -8.64 -9.91
CA SER A 151 -1.03 -9.70 -9.58
C SER A 151 -2.32 -9.61 -10.42
N PRO A 152 -2.68 -10.66 -11.19
CA PRO A 152 -3.92 -10.65 -11.99
C PRO A 152 -5.19 -10.47 -11.16
N VAL A 153 -5.24 -11.03 -9.94
CA VAL A 153 -6.39 -10.89 -9.03
C VAL A 153 -6.53 -9.44 -8.57
N MET A 154 -5.41 -8.77 -8.28
CA MET A 154 -5.42 -7.38 -7.86
C MET A 154 -5.76 -6.44 -9.02
N ARG A 155 -5.22 -6.69 -10.22
CA ARG A 155 -5.66 -6.02 -11.46
C ARG A 155 -7.17 -6.15 -11.67
N TRP A 156 -7.74 -7.33 -11.46
CA TRP A 156 -9.20 -7.50 -11.53
C TRP A 156 -9.91 -6.63 -10.50
N ARG A 157 -9.45 -6.55 -9.24
CA ARG A 157 -10.04 -5.67 -8.21
C ARG A 157 -9.92 -4.19 -8.58
N LEU A 158 -8.77 -3.75 -9.08
CA LEU A 158 -8.54 -2.38 -9.55
C LEU A 158 -9.51 -2.00 -10.67
N SER A 159 -9.80 -2.92 -11.60
CA SER A 159 -10.78 -2.67 -12.67
C SER A 159 -12.21 -2.50 -12.13
N LYS A 160 -12.55 -3.13 -11.00
CA LYS A 160 -13.85 -2.90 -10.33
C LYS A 160 -13.99 -1.51 -9.72
N HIS A 161 -12.87 -0.84 -9.43
CA HIS A 161 -12.85 0.57 -9.01
C HIS A 161 -12.90 1.55 -10.19
N GLY A 162 -12.91 1.08 -11.43
CA GLY A 162 -12.94 1.92 -12.63
C GLY A 162 -11.61 2.57 -12.98
N PHE A 163 -10.49 2.08 -12.42
CA PHE A 163 -9.16 2.59 -12.74
C PHE A 163 -8.62 2.06 -14.07
N SER A 164 -7.81 2.88 -14.75
CA SER A 164 -7.11 2.50 -15.98
C SER A 164 -5.84 1.73 -15.65
N ILE A 165 -5.82 0.43 -15.95
CA ILE A 165 -4.69 -0.42 -15.56
C ILE A 165 -3.64 -0.39 -16.68
N LEU A 166 -2.44 0.06 -16.33
CA LEU A 166 -1.28 0.04 -17.20
C LEU A 166 -0.43 -1.22 -16.99
N ASP A 167 0.41 -1.49 -17.97
CA ASP A 167 1.39 -2.57 -17.92
C ASP A 167 2.63 -2.14 -17.12
N VAL A 168 3.17 -3.05 -16.30
CA VAL A 168 4.27 -2.74 -15.36
C VAL A 168 5.59 -2.50 -16.10
N ASP A 169 5.76 -3.13 -17.26
CA ASP A 169 7.00 -3.07 -18.03
C ASP A 169 7.00 -1.93 -19.05
N SER A 170 5.83 -1.37 -19.38
CA SER A 170 5.68 -0.43 -20.49
C SER A 170 4.85 0.83 -20.19
N TRP A 171 4.43 1.09 -18.96
CA TRP A 171 3.65 2.29 -18.60
C TRP A 171 4.30 3.62 -19.04
N GLU A 172 5.62 3.71 -19.13
CA GLU A 172 6.36 4.88 -19.64
C GLU A 172 6.49 4.92 -21.17
N LEU A 173 6.35 3.78 -21.84
CA LEU A 173 6.44 3.65 -23.30
C LEU A 173 5.07 3.86 -23.96
N ILE A 174 3.98 3.49 -23.28
CA ILE A 174 2.61 3.77 -23.69
C ILE A 174 2.41 5.29 -23.86
N SER A 175 3.14 6.10 -23.10
CA SER A 175 3.13 7.57 -23.20
C SER A 175 3.81 8.11 -24.48
N LYS A 176 4.60 7.28 -25.17
CA LYS A 176 5.47 7.66 -26.31
C LYS A 176 5.12 7.01 -27.64
N GLN A 177 4.26 5.98 -27.68
CA GLN A 177 3.95 5.25 -28.92
C GLN A 177 2.45 5.10 -29.19
N LEU A 178 2.04 5.76 -30.29
CA LEU A 178 0.84 5.61 -31.14
C LEU A 178 -0.55 5.82 -30.52
N ASP A 179 -1.33 6.66 -31.20
CA ASP A 179 -2.78 6.64 -31.52
C ASP A 179 -3.68 5.57 -30.85
N SER A 180 -3.52 5.37 -29.54
CA SER A 180 -4.39 4.60 -28.67
C SER A 180 -5.08 5.55 -27.69
N PRO A 181 -6.28 5.22 -27.18
CA PRO A 181 -7.03 6.14 -26.34
C PRO A 181 -6.23 6.58 -25.10
N GLU A 182 -6.08 7.89 -24.97
CA GLU A 182 -5.85 8.69 -23.77
C GLU A 182 -4.96 8.12 -22.64
N VAL A 183 -3.74 7.65 -22.91
CA VAL A 183 -2.72 7.62 -21.84
C VAL A 183 -1.88 8.89 -21.94
N PRO A 184 -1.79 9.70 -20.87
CA PRO A 184 -1.07 10.97 -20.92
C PRO A 184 0.43 10.72 -21.11
N SER A 185 1.09 11.61 -21.87
CA SER A 185 2.55 11.57 -22.04
C SER A 185 3.29 11.81 -20.73
N HIS A 186 2.69 12.60 -19.83
CA HIS A 186 3.20 12.94 -18.51
C HIS A 186 2.09 12.97 -17.45
N PHE A 187 2.44 12.61 -16.22
CA PHE A 187 1.53 12.60 -15.07
C PHE A 187 1.74 13.83 -14.18
N ASP A 188 0.65 14.33 -13.58
CA ASP A 188 0.73 15.40 -12.59
C ASP A 188 1.28 14.86 -11.26
N VAL A 189 0.84 13.68 -10.88
CA VAL A 189 1.27 13.01 -9.66
C VAL A 189 1.57 11.54 -9.97
N ILE A 190 2.71 11.06 -9.48
CA ILE A 190 3.03 9.63 -9.45
C ILE A 190 3.20 9.21 -7.99
N SER A 191 2.47 8.19 -7.55
CA SER A 191 2.68 7.55 -6.25
C SER A 191 3.45 6.24 -6.41
N CYS A 192 4.42 6.04 -5.52
CA CYS A 192 5.25 4.84 -5.41
C CYS A 192 5.33 4.48 -3.93
N LEU A 193 4.36 3.70 -3.46
CA LEU A 193 4.15 3.46 -2.03
C LEU A 193 4.57 2.05 -1.66
N ASN A 194 5.60 1.91 -0.82
CA ASN A 194 6.14 0.63 -0.36
C ASN A 194 6.48 -0.35 -1.49
N LEU A 195 7.06 0.19 -2.56
CA LEU A 195 7.45 -0.55 -3.76
C LEU A 195 8.96 -0.66 -3.94
N LEU A 196 9.73 0.36 -3.53
CA LEU A 196 11.18 0.39 -3.77
C LEU A 196 11.95 -0.70 -3.03
N ASP A 197 11.44 -1.14 -1.87
CA ASP A 197 11.98 -2.26 -1.10
C ASP A 197 11.81 -3.61 -1.82
N ARG A 198 10.90 -3.71 -2.80
CA ARG A 198 10.60 -4.94 -3.54
C ARG A 198 10.99 -4.87 -5.02
N CYS A 199 11.62 -3.77 -5.43
CA CYS A 199 12.02 -3.53 -6.79
C CYS A 199 13.46 -4.03 -7.03
N ALA A 200 13.68 -4.76 -8.12
CA ALA A 200 15.03 -5.22 -8.50
C ALA A 200 15.95 -4.06 -8.94
N ALA A 201 15.40 -2.98 -9.47
CA ALA A 201 16.15 -1.83 -9.99
C ALA A 201 15.52 -0.48 -9.55
N PRO A 202 15.53 -0.16 -8.25
CA PRO A 202 14.78 0.98 -7.71
C PRO A 202 15.29 2.33 -8.23
N ILE A 203 16.60 2.47 -8.48
CA ILE A 203 17.16 3.70 -9.08
C ILE A 203 16.69 3.87 -10.53
N THR A 204 16.57 2.78 -11.29
CA THR A 204 16.03 2.82 -12.66
C THR A 204 14.55 3.19 -12.63
N LEU A 205 13.78 2.65 -11.68
CA LEU A 205 12.38 3.02 -11.49
C LEU A 205 12.23 4.51 -11.16
N LEU A 206 13.04 5.05 -10.24
CA LEU A 206 13.02 6.48 -9.91
C LEU A 206 13.36 7.37 -11.12
N LYS A 207 14.32 6.96 -11.95
CA LYS A 207 14.63 7.67 -13.21
C LYS A 207 13.45 7.65 -14.18
N ARG A 208 12.76 6.51 -14.33
CA ARG A 208 11.56 6.37 -15.16
C ARG A 208 10.42 7.26 -14.65
N ILE A 209 10.18 7.25 -13.33
CA ILE A 209 9.20 8.13 -12.67
C ILE A 209 9.50 9.60 -12.98
N SER A 210 10.75 10.04 -12.79
CA SER A 210 11.16 11.41 -13.06
C SER A 210 10.93 11.82 -14.52
N GLN A 211 11.09 10.91 -15.48
CA GLN A 211 10.85 11.19 -16.91
C GLN A 211 9.36 11.22 -17.27
N ALA A 212 8.52 10.52 -16.52
CA ALA A 212 7.08 10.46 -16.76
C ALA A 212 6.29 11.52 -16.00
N LEU A 213 6.90 12.20 -15.02
CA LEU A 213 6.29 13.35 -14.35
C LEU A 213 6.29 14.58 -15.26
N LYS A 214 5.24 15.40 -15.15
CA LYS A 214 5.21 16.71 -15.80
C LYS A 214 6.47 17.51 -15.42
N PRO A 215 7.20 18.09 -16.39
CA PRO A 215 8.33 18.93 -16.08
C PRO A 215 7.91 20.09 -15.17
N VAL A 216 8.74 20.41 -14.17
CA VAL A 216 8.57 21.52 -13.22
C VAL A 216 7.43 21.34 -12.21
N THR A 217 6.26 20.85 -12.61
CA THR A 217 5.06 20.79 -11.74
C THR A 217 4.72 19.40 -11.21
N GLY A 218 5.34 18.35 -11.75
CA GLY A 218 5.03 16.98 -11.37
C GLY A 218 5.47 16.67 -9.95
N ILE A 219 4.63 15.93 -9.21
CA ILE A 219 4.89 15.54 -7.82
C ILE A 219 5.08 14.02 -7.73
N LEU A 220 6.16 13.60 -7.08
CA LEU A 220 6.35 12.22 -6.65
C LEU A 220 5.91 12.08 -5.19
N ILE A 221 5.01 11.14 -4.93
CA ILE A 221 4.68 10.69 -3.57
C ILE A 221 5.37 9.36 -3.35
N LEU A 222 6.31 9.32 -2.41
CA LEU A 222 7.13 8.14 -2.15
C LEU A 222 6.84 7.60 -0.75
N GLY A 223 6.47 6.33 -0.66
CA GLY A 223 6.36 5.58 0.59
C GLY A 223 7.52 4.60 0.72
N ILE A 224 8.35 4.76 1.74
CA ILE A 224 9.48 3.85 2.02
C ILE A 224 9.58 3.58 3.52
N VAL A 225 10.07 2.39 3.86
CA VAL A 225 10.40 2.02 5.24
C VAL A 225 11.89 2.20 5.46
N LEU A 226 12.25 2.92 6.53
CA LEU A 226 13.64 3.15 6.93
C LEU A 226 14.03 2.30 8.16
N PRO A 227 15.28 1.79 8.23
CA PRO A 227 16.30 1.85 7.19
C PRO A 227 15.94 0.94 6.01
N LEU A 228 16.21 1.41 4.78
CA LEU A 228 15.83 0.67 3.58
C LEU A 228 16.55 -0.68 3.50
N LYS A 229 15.78 -1.76 3.51
CA LYS A 229 16.26 -3.12 3.27
C LYS A 229 15.49 -3.70 2.09
N GLN A 230 16.19 -3.97 0.99
CA GLN A 230 15.57 -4.53 -0.20
C GLN A 230 15.34 -6.04 -0.03
N TYR A 231 14.14 -6.48 -0.36
CA TYR A 231 13.73 -7.86 -0.45
C TYR A 231 12.98 -8.06 -1.76
N VAL A 232 13.68 -8.62 -2.75
CA VAL A 232 13.11 -8.93 -4.06
C VAL A 232 12.61 -10.37 -4.01
N GLU A 233 11.29 -10.57 -4.05
CA GLU A 233 10.72 -11.89 -4.29
C GLU A 233 10.99 -12.28 -5.75
N ILE A 234 12.06 -13.04 -5.99
CA ILE A 234 12.30 -13.63 -7.30
C ILE A 234 11.23 -14.71 -7.50
N SER A 235 10.21 -14.41 -8.31
CA SER A 235 9.40 -15.46 -8.90
C SER A 235 10.31 -16.25 -9.83
N CYS A 236 10.79 -17.41 -9.39
CA CYS A 236 11.34 -18.42 -10.29
C CYS A 236 10.24 -18.79 -11.30
N TYR A 237 10.22 -18.12 -12.44
CA TYR A 237 9.75 -18.75 -13.66
C TYR A 237 10.77 -19.83 -13.99
N LEU A 238 10.53 -21.03 -13.43
CA LEU A 238 11.20 -22.24 -13.85
C LEU A 238 10.87 -22.40 -15.33
N PHE A 239 11.88 -22.14 -16.16
CA PHE A 239 12.02 -22.67 -17.50
C PHE A 239 11.48 -24.10 -17.53
N THR A 240 10.47 -24.35 -18.35
CA THR A 240 10.35 -25.65 -19.00
C THR A 240 10.35 -25.36 -20.49
N ILE A 241 11.32 -25.99 -21.15
CA ILE A 241 11.74 -25.86 -22.55
C ILE A 241 10.58 -26.16 -23.49
#